data_AF-A0A258E6R8-F1
#
_entry.id   AF-A0A258E6R8-F1
#
_cell.length_a   1.000
_cell.length_b   1.000
_cell.length_c   1.000
_cell.angle_alpha   90.00
_cell.angle_beta   90.00
_cell.angle_gamma   90.00
#
_symmetry.space_group_name_H-M   'P 1'
#
loop_
_entity.id
_entity.type
_entity.pdbx_description
1 polymer ?
#
loop_
_entity_poly.entity_id
_entity_poly.type
_entity_poly.pdbx_seq_one_letter_code
_entity_poly.pdbx_strand_id
1 'polypeptide(L)'
;MKALVKIKGLFLLALLWVASAGSFESFAQCSQNNIIVTGYQLRNEFGEVFSVTDDYTLGDSITGELWVNFGGSTTNGYNLTMYYDVFINGVRTADDQVDCMYSGTQIVQNVWTKVRDFDWIWGDVVEIKDIFMYWETGTAKPNTTCNFTLKNNINAQCYSNPEGYTAAVPLFPKFDFEINGICNTTSEFTSRTIGGSPPFNYTFSWDFDGLGTATGENPVFNFPATGTYTIALTANDGV
;
A
#
# COMPACT_ATOMS: atom_id res chain seq x y z
N MET A 1 26.85 -35.04 61.54
CA MET A 1 25.44 -34.96 61.10
C MET A 1 25.48 -34.58 59.62
N LYS A 2 24.83 -35.39 58.76
CA LYS A 2 24.85 -35.31 57.28
C LYS A 2 24.33 -33.97 56.77
N ALA A 3 24.90 -33.46 55.65
CA ALA A 3 24.26 -32.65 54.58
C ALA A 3 25.32 -31.76 53.91
N LEU A 4 25.35 -31.49 52.61
CA LEU A 4 24.66 -31.98 51.42
C LEU A 4 25.43 -31.33 50.26
N VAL A 5 25.80 -32.11 49.25
CA VAL A 5 26.28 -31.60 47.96
C VAL A 5 25.15 -30.83 47.28
N LYS A 6 25.43 -29.62 46.78
CA LYS A 6 24.67 -29.03 45.65
C LYS A 6 25.62 -28.31 44.72
N ILE A 7 26.08 -29.04 43.71
CA ILE A 7 26.67 -28.52 42.48
C ILE A 7 25.58 -27.72 41.77
N LYS A 8 25.77 -26.41 41.64
CA LYS A 8 24.92 -25.58 40.78
C LYS A 8 25.29 -25.86 39.32
N GLY A 9 24.50 -26.70 38.66
CA GLY A 9 24.53 -26.84 37.21
C GLY A 9 24.07 -25.52 36.58
N LEU A 10 24.97 -24.88 35.84
CA LEU A 10 24.63 -23.79 34.95
C LEU A 10 23.98 -24.40 33.70
N PHE A 11 22.65 -24.39 33.64
CA PHE A 11 21.91 -24.73 32.42
C PHE A 11 22.16 -23.64 31.38
N LEU A 12 23.00 -23.91 30.38
CA LEU A 12 23.02 -23.12 29.15
C LEU A 12 21.71 -23.39 28.41
N LEU A 13 20.81 -22.41 28.42
CA LEU A 13 19.65 -22.40 27.55
C LEU A 13 20.14 -22.05 26.13
N ALA A 14 20.40 -23.06 25.31
CA ALA A 14 20.64 -22.86 23.89
C ALA A 14 19.30 -22.43 23.26
N LEU A 15 19.14 -21.14 22.97
CA LEU A 15 18.09 -20.65 22.09
C LEU A 15 18.33 -21.28 20.70
N LEU A 16 17.62 -22.36 20.39
CA LEU A 16 17.42 -22.78 19.02
C LEU A 16 16.54 -21.72 18.35
N TRP A 17 17.17 -20.80 17.64
CA TRP A 17 16.51 -20.06 16.57
C TRP A 17 16.13 -21.10 15.51
N VAL A 18 14.86 -21.51 15.51
CA VAL A 18 14.27 -22.10 14.32
C VAL A 18 14.18 -20.96 13.33
N ALA A 19 15.21 -20.82 12.48
CA ALA A 19 15.05 -20.10 11.24
C ALA A 19 13.95 -20.84 10.47
N SER A 20 12.72 -20.33 10.54
CA SER A 20 11.73 -20.66 9.54
C SER A 20 12.33 -20.16 8.23
N ALA A 21 12.96 -21.06 7.48
CA ALA A 21 13.12 -20.88 6.06
C ALA A 21 11.68 -20.78 5.53
N GLY A 22 11.18 -19.54 5.44
CA GLY A 22 10.17 -19.25 4.45
C GLY A 22 10.70 -19.84 3.16
N SER A 23 9.89 -20.64 2.49
CA SER A 23 10.18 -21.07 1.13
C SER A 23 10.34 -19.80 0.31
N PHE A 24 11.57 -19.31 0.22
CA PHE A 24 11.97 -18.39 -0.83
C PHE A 24 11.80 -19.20 -2.10
N GLU A 25 10.62 -19.14 -2.71
CA GLU A 25 10.53 -19.42 -4.13
C GLU A 25 11.59 -18.52 -4.76
N SER A 26 12.60 -19.14 -5.35
CA SER A 26 13.69 -18.42 -5.97
C SER A 26 13.10 -17.58 -7.09
N PHE A 27 12.86 -16.29 -6.84
CA PHE A 27 12.65 -15.33 -7.91
C PHE A 27 13.87 -15.47 -8.81
N ALA A 28 13.67 -15.97 -10.03
CA ALA A 28 14.73 -15.95 -11.02
C ALA A 28 15.19 -14.48 -11.10
N GLN A 29 16.45 -14.21 -10.71
CA GLN A 29 16.95 -12.84 -10.68
C GLN A 29 16.81 -12.25 -12.07
N CYS A 30 15.87 -11.31 -12.20
CA CYS A 30 15.58 -10.70 -13.47
C CYS A 30 16.11 -9.27 -13.46
N SER A 31 17.04 -8.97 -14.37
CA SER A 31 17.83 -7.74 -14.33
C SER A 31 17.68 -6.87 -15.59
N GLN A 32 16.74 -7.19 -16.48
CA GLN A 32 16.61 -6.51 -17.77
C GLN A 32 16.10 -5.07 -17.60
N ASN A 33 15.13 -4.86 -16.72
CA ASN A 33 14.64 -3.53 -16.30
C ASN A 33 14.29 -2.57 -17.46
N ASN A 34 13.93 -3.11 -18.62
CA ASN A 34 13.60 -2.38 -19.84
C ASN A 34 12.10 -2.09 -19.96
N ILE A 35 11.26 -2.85 -19.26
CA ILE A 35 9.91 -2.46 -18.83
C ILE A 35 9.88 -2.65 -17.31
N ILE A 36 9.38 -1.67 -16.57
CA ILE A 36 9.32 -1.66 -15.11
C ILE A 36 7.94 -1.25 -14.63
N VAL A 37 7.58 -1.65 -13.41
CA VAL A 37 6.47 -1.03 -12.70
C VAL A 37 6.92 0.34 -12.18
N THR A 38 6.05 1.35 -12.25
CA THR A 38 6.32 2.69 -11.72
C THR A 38 5.41 3.07 -10.55
N GLY A 39 4.33 2.32 -10.33
CA GLY A 39 3.49 2.46 -9.15
C GLY A 39 2.19 1.68 -9.27
N TYR A 40 1.47 1.65 -8.14
CA TYR A 40 0.11 1.11 -8.05
C TYR A 40 -0.84 2.17 -7.49
N GLN A 41 -2.11 2.04 -7.83
CA GLN A 41 -3.21 2.88 -7.32
C GLN A 41 -4.40 2.00 -6.96
N LEU A 42 -5.10 2.40 -5.90
CA LEU A 42 -6.46 1.93 -5.63
C LEU A 42 -7.44 2.96 -6.19
N ARG A 43 -8.49 2.47 -6.84
CA ARG A 43 -9.53 3.28 -7.47
C ARG A 43 -10.91 2.77 -7.10
N ASN A 44 -11.92 3.61 -7.30
CA ASN A 44 -13.30 3.21 -7.08
C ASN A 44 -13.76 2.15 -8.10
N GLU A 45 -14.97 1.61 -7.93
CA GLU A 45 -15.56 0.60 -8.81
C GLU A 45 -15.72 1.03 -10.29
N PHE A 46 -15.59 2.33 -10.57
CA PHE A 46 -15.66 2.90 -11.92
C PHE A 46 -14.28 3.17 -12.53
N GLY A 47 -13.19 2.84 -11.82
CA GLY A 47 -11.82 3.07 -12.26
C GLY A 47 -11.34 4.52 -12.13
N GLU A 48 -12.05 5.33 -11.34
CA GLU A 48 -11.72 6.72 -11.05
C GLU A 48 -10.90 6.83 -9.76
N VAL A 49 -10.02 7.83 -9.71
CA VAL A 49 -9.21 8.10 -8.52
C VAL A 49 -10.11 8.72 -7.45
N PHE A 50 -9.96 8.26 -6.21
CA PHE A 50 -10.68 8.86 -5.09
C PHE A 50 -10.37 10.36 -4.95
N SER A 51 -11.37 11.11 -4.51
CA SER A 51 -11.28 12.55 -4.28
C SER A 51 -11.45 12.85 -2.80
N VAL A 52 -10.84 13.91 -2.28
CA VAL A 52 -11.02 14.38 -0.89
C VAL A 52 -12.48 14.68 -0.52
N THR A 53 -13.36 14.79 -1.51
CA THR A 53 -14.81 14.93 -1.34
C THR A 53 -15.54 13.61 -1.05
N ASP A 54 -14.85 12.47 -1.17
CA ASP A 54 -15.43 11.15 -0.93
C ASP A 54 -15.60 10.90 0.56
N ASP A 55 -16.80 10.47 0.95
CA ASP A 55 -17.22 10.40 2.35
C ASP A 55 -17.19 8.99 2.95
N TYR A 56 -16.12 8.26 2.68
CA TYR A 56 -15.87 6.98 3.34
C TYR A 56 -15.43 7.18 4.79
N THR A 57 -15.92 6.32 5.67
CA THR A 57 -15.49 6.22 7.06
C THR A 57 -14.41 5.16 7.20
N LEU A 58 -13.48 5.35 8.14
CA LEU A 58 -12.43 4.36 8.38
C LEU A 58 -13.06 3.05 8.85
N GLY A 59 -12.65 1.93 8.24
CA GLY A 59 -13.25 0.64 8.50
C GLY A 59 -14.34 0.22 7.51
N ASP A 60 -14.78 1.11 6.62
CA ASP A 60 -15.74 0.75 5.59
C ASP A 60 -15.15 -0.24 4.59
N SER A 61 -15.94 -1.23 4.18
CA SER A 61 -15.56 -2.11 3.07
C SER A 61 -15.73 -1.37 1.75
N ILE A 62 -14.69 -1.40 0.93
CA ILE A 62 -14.64 -0.80 -0.39
C ILE A 62 -14.57 -1.90 -1.43
N THR A 63 -15.43 -1.80 -2.44
CA THR A 63 -15.30 -2.55 -3.69
C THR A 63 -14.79 -1.61 -4.75
N GLY A 64 -13.60 -1.90 -5.28
CA GLY A 64 -12.92 -1.03 -6.23
C GLY A 64 -11.99 -1.80 -7.13
N GLU A 65 -10.91 -1.14 -7.55
CA GLU A 65 -10.00 -1.67 -8.56
C GLU A 65 -8.54 -1.42 -8.19
N LEU A 66 -7.68 -2.42 -8.47
CA LEU A 66 -6.23 -2.27 -8.42
C LEU A 66 -5.71 -1.87 -9.80
N TRP A 67 -4.95 -0.78 -9.85
CA TRP A 67 -4.36 -0.24 -11.07
C TRP A 67 -2.84 -0.23 -10.97
N VAL A 68 -2.17 -0.46 -12.09
CA VAL A 68 -0.71 -0.42 -12.21
C VAL A 68 -0.29 0.52 -13.32
N ASN A 69 0.85 1.17 -13.15
CA ASN A 69 1.50 1.93 -14.21
C ASN A 69 2.85 1.30 -14.58
N PHE A 70 3.15 1.30 -15.87
CA PHE A 70 4.40 0.78 -16.41
C PHE A 70 5.25 1.90 -17.01
N GLY A 71 6.57 1.74 -16.93
CA GLY A 71 7.56 2.59 -17.56
C GLY A 71 8.70 1.74 -18.14
N GLY A 72 9.83 2.36 -18.41
CA GLY A 72 11.03 1.69 -18.90
C GLY A 72 11.60 2.33 -20.16
N SER A 73 12.53 1.61 -20.80
CA SER A 73 13.31 2.10 -21.95
C SER A 73 12.85 1.55 -23.29
N THR A 74 12.00 0.52 -23.31
CA THR A 74 11.46 -0.09 -24.53
C THR A 74 9.95 -0.20 -24.48
N THR A 75 9.30 -0.15 -25.63
CA THR A 75 7.86 -0.38 -25.77
C THR A 75 7.54 -1.71 -26.46
N ASN A 76 8.53 -2.47 -26.94
CA ASN A 76 8.34 -3.65 -27.77
C ASN A 76 7.85 -4.92 -27.04
N GLY A 77 7.21 -4.77 -25.87
CA GLY A 77 6.68 -5.88 -25.09
C GLY A 77 5.18 -6.11 -25.29
N TYR A 78 4.74 -7.36 -25.21
CA TYR A 78 3.33 -7.79 -25.28
C TYR A 78 3.12 -9.08 -24.46
N ASN A 79 1.86 -9.46 -24.20
CA ASN A 79 1.51 -10.64 -23.38
C ASN A 79 2.20 -10.62 -22.00
N LEU A 80 2.08 -9.51 -21.30
CA LEU A 80 2.73 -9.30 -20.01
C LEU A 80 2.04 -10.14 -18.93
N THR A 81 2.75 -11.11 -18.38
CA THR A 81 2.29 -11.82 -17.18
C THR A 81 2.95 -11.21 -15.96
N MET A 82 2.19 -10.92 -14.92
CA MET A 82 2.71 -10.41 -13.65
C MET A 82 2.31 -11.32 -12.50
N TYR A 83 3.25 -11.54 -11.59
CA TYR A 83 3.14 -12.26 -10.34
C TYR A 83 3.48 -11.31 -9.20
N TYR A 84 2.75 -11.38 -8.09
CA TYR A 84 3.01 -10.54 -6.93
C TYR A 84 2.27 -11.07 -5.71
N ASP A 85 2.68 -10.58 -4.55
CA ASP A 85 1.99 -10.80 -3.28
C ASP A 85 1.26 -9.52 -2.86
N VAL A 86 0.12 -9.71 -2.20
CA VAL A 86 -0.65 -8.61 -1.62
C VAL A 86 -0.47 -8.64 -0.11
N PHE A 87 -0.06 -7.50 0.43
CA PHE A 87 0.04 -7.25 1.86
C PHE A 87 -0.97 -6.17 2.24
N ILE A 88 -1.72 -6.40 3.31
CA ILE A 88 -2.63 -5.43 3.91
C ILE A 88 -2.13 -5.16 5.32
N ASN A 89 -1.81 -3.90 5.62
CA ASN A 89 -1.23 -3.47 6.90
C ASN A 89 0.02 -4.29 7.28
N GLY A 90 0.88 -4.59 6.30
CA GLY A 90 2.10 -5.38 6.47
C GLY A 90 1.89 -6.90 6.63
N VAL A 91 0.64 -7.39 6.60
CA VAL A 91 0.32 -8.82 6.66
C VAL A 91 0.05 -9.34 5.24
N ARG A 92 0.73 -10.40 4.81
CA ARG A 92 0.45 -11.04 3.52
C ARG A 92 -0.95 -11.65 3.55
N THR A 93 -1.83 -11.17 2.68
CA THR A 93 -3.24 -11.63 2.58
C THR A 93 -3.50 -12.43 1.32
N ALA A 94 -2.72 -12.21 0.26
CA ALA A 94 -2.75 -13.02 -0.95
C ALA A 94 -1.32 -13.30 -1.42
N ASP A 95 -1.08 -14.56 -1.79
CA ASP A 95 0.22 -15.10 -2.18
C ASP A 95 0.15 -15.48 -3.66
N ASP A 96 1.24 -15.27 -4.40
CA ASP A 96 1.41 -15.71 -5.80
C ASP A 96 0.25 -15.31 -6.73
N GLN A 97 -0.26 -14.09 -6.54
CA GLN A 97 -1.28 -13.54 -7.39
C GLN A 97 -0.75 -13.37 -8.81
N VAL A 98 -1.53 -13.79 -9.80
CA VAL A 98 -1.13 -13.72 -11.21
C VAL A 98 -2.18 -13.01 -12.06
N ASP A 99 -1.73 -12.11 -12.93
CA ASP A 99 -2.58 -11.44 -13.93
C ASP A 99 -1.94 -11.46 -15.31
N CYS A 100 -2.80 -11.59 -16.32
CA CYS A 100 -2.44 -11.39 -17.72
C CYS A 100 -2.76 -9.97 -18.16
N MET A 101 -1.73 -9.16 -18.28
CA MET A 101 -1.78 -7.80 -18.78
C MET A 101 -1.47 -7.79 -20.29
N TYR A 102 -2.21 -6.99 -21.05
CA TYR A 102 -1.95 -6.80 -22.49
C TYR A 102 -1.95 -8.09 -23.33
N SER A 103 -2.96 -8.95 -23.13
CA SER A 103 -3.19 -10.15 -23.95
C SER A 103 -3.35 -9.77 -25.43
N GLY A 104 -2.40 -10.17 -26.28
CA GLY A 104 -2.39 -9.94 -27.71
C GLY A 104 -2.13 -8.49 -28.13
N THR A 105 -1.80 -7.62 -27.18
CA THR A 105 -1.60 -6.18 -27.40
C THR A 105 -0.25 -5.73 -26.85
N GLN A 106 0.22 -4.59 -27.34
CA GLN A 106 1.48 -4.01 -26.88
C GLN A 106 1.30 -3.37 -25.51
N ILE A 107 2.29 -3.53 -24.63
CA ILE A 107 2.33 -2.88 -23.32
C ILE A 107 2.39 -1.37 -23.53
N VAL A 108 1.50 -0.65 -22.84
CA VAL A 108 1.45 0.81 -22.89
C VAL A 108 2.12 1.36 -21.62
N GLN A 109 3.06 2.28 -21.80
CA GLN A 109 3.75 2.94 -20.69
C GLN A 109 3.12 4.28 -20.36
N ASN A 110 3.27 4.71 -19.10
CA ASN A 110 2.75 5.97 -18.56
C ASN A 110 1.22 6.10 -18.67
N VAL A 111 0.54 4.96 -18.72
CA VAL A 111 -0.91 4.86 -18.73
C VAL A 111 -1.29 3.85 -17.66
N TRP A 112 -2.00 4.35 -16.65
CA TRP A 112 -2.61 3.50 -15.64
C TRP A 112 -3.51 2.47 -16.30
N THR A 113 -3.30 1.20 -15.97
CA THR A 113 -4.06 0.07 -16.51
C THR A 113 -4.61 -0.75 -15.36
N LYS A 114 -5.90 -1.09 -15.43
CA LYS A 114 -6.57 -1.96 -14.46
C LYS A 114 -5.90 -3.33 -14.46
N VAL A 115 -5.54 -3.79 -13.27
CA VAL A 115 -5.04 -5.14 -13.01
C VAL A 115 -6.23 -6.06 -12.79
N ARG A 116 -7.05 -5.73 -11.79
CA ARG A 116 -8.22 -6.52 -11.36
C ARG A 116 -9.19 -5.70 -10.53
N ASP A 117 -10.38 -6.23 -10.32
CA ASP A 117 -11.24 -5.81 -9.22
C ASP A 117 -10.56 -6.15 -7.89
N PHE A 118 -10.70 -5.27 -6.90
CA PHE A 118 -10.02 -5.40 -5.62
C PHE A 118 -10.87 -4.81 -4.50
N ASP A 119 -11.07 -5.60 -3.45
CA ASP A 119 -11.80 -5.20 -2.25
C ASP A 119 -10.81 -4.96 -1.10
N TRP A 120 -11.02 -3.89 -0.32
CA TRP A 120 -10.22 -3.60 0.88
C TRP A 120 -11.03 -2.81 1.91
N ILE A 121 -10.46 -2.62 3.09
CA ILE A 121 -11.04 -1.77 4.12
C ILE A 121 -10.49 -0.35 4.01
N TRP A 122 -11.35 0.65 3.97
CA TRP A 122 -10.94 2.05 3.88
C TRP A 122 -10.07 2.44 5.08
N GLY A 123 -8.87 2.94 4.79
CA GLY A 123 -7.83 3.23 5.77
C GLY A 123 -6.72 2.19 5.85
N ASP A 124 -6.91 1.00 5.30
CA ASP A 124 -5.84 0.00 5.23
C ASP A 124 -4.75 0.42 4.25
N VAL A 125 -3.51 0.10 4.60
CA VAL A 125 -2.36 0.23 3.70
C VAL A 125 -2.24 -1.03 2.87
N VAL A 126 -2.43 -0.92 1.56
CA VAL A 126 -2.26 -2.01 0.61
C VAL A 126 -0.90 -1.91 -0.06
N GLU A 127 -0.09 -2.95 0.06
CA GLU A 127 1.22 -3.06 -0.57
C GLU A 127 1.23 -4.25 -1.55
N ILE A 128 1.81 -4.02 -2.73
CA ILE A 128 2.05 -5.04 -3.74
C ILE A 128 3.54 -5.33 -3.76
N LYS A 129 3.93 -6.51 -3.29
CA LYS A 129 5.33 -6.92 -3.08
C LYS A 129 5.70 -8.13 -3.89
N ASP A 130 6.99 -8.47 -3.87
CA ASP A 130 7.49 -9.69 -4.50
C ASP A 130 7.10 -9.78 -5.98
N ILE A 131 7.16 -8.63 -6.66
CA ILE A 131 6.72 -8.47 -8.03
C ILE A 131 7.68 -9.20 -8.95
N PHE A 132 7.16 -10.05 -9.81
CA PHE A 132 7.86 -10.65 -10.93
C PHE A 132 6.99 -10.58 -12.18
N MET A 133 7.50 -10.01 -13.26
CA MET A 133 6.76 -9.94 -14.52
C MET A 133 7.62 -10.38 -15.69
N TYR A 134 7.00 -10.95 -16.71
CA TYR A 134 7.67 -11.28 -17.96
C TYR A 134 6.76 -11.06 -19.16
N TRP A 135 7.37 -10.85 -20.32
CA TRP A 135 6.67 -10.53 -21.56
C TRP A 135 7.41 -11.02 -22.79
N GLU A 136 6.68 -11.14 -23.88
CA GLU A 136 7.25 -11.42 -25.19
C GLU A 136 7.73 -10.14 -25.86
N THR A 137 8.85 -10.20 -26.57
CA THR A 137 9.38 -9.07 -27.34
C THR A 137 9.05 -9.16 -28.82
N GLY A 138 8.87 -8.03 -29.46
CA GLY A 138 8.68 -7.92 -30.91
C GLY A 138 7.41 -7.17 -31.26
N THR A 139 6.65 -7.68 -32.21
CA THR A 139 5.39 -7.08 -32.66
C THR A 139 4.22 -7.78 -31.99
N ALA A 140 3.26 -7.00 -31.51
CA ALA A 140 2.00 -7.52 -30.98
C ALA A 140 1.29 -8.40 -32.01
N LYS A 141 0.83 -9.57 -31.57
CA LYS A 141 0.13 -10.54 -32.41
C LYS A 141 -1.31 -10.67 -31.94
N PRO A 142 -2.31 -10.24 -32.76
CA PRO A 142 -3.71 -10.48 -32.47
C PRO A 142 -3.97 -11.97 -32.21
N ASN A 143 -4.90 -12.27 -31.30
CA ASN A 143 -5.27 -13.63 -30.89
C ASN A 143 -4.17 -14.43 -30.16
N THR A 144 -3.16 -13.75 -29.61
CA THR A 144 -2.25 -14.35 -28.62
C THR A 144 -2.66 -13.92 -27.21
N THR A 145 -2.20 -14.66 -26.20
CA THR A 145 -2.48 -14.38 -24.80
C THR A 145 -1.26 -14.68 -23.94
N CYS A 146 -1.31 -14.25 -22.69
CA CYS A 146 -0.26 -14.54 -21.73
C CYS A 146 -0.13 -16.04 -21.52
N ASN A 147 1.10 -16.53 -21.49
CA ASN A 147 1.38 -17.91 -21.15
C ASN A 147 1.71 -17.98 -19.65
N PHE A 148 0.84 -18.59 -18.85
CA PHE A 148 1.11 -18.89 -17.45
C PHE A 148 2.00 -20.13 -17.34
N THR A 149 3.31 -19.94 -17.49
CA THR A 149 4.30 -20.99 -17.23
C THR A 149 4.89 -20.79 -15.84
N LEU A 150 5.31 -21.88 -15.18
CA LEU A 150 6.06 -21.80 -13.92
C LEU A 150 7.24 -20.84 -14.08
N LYS A 151 7.51 -20.03 -13.04
CA LYS A 151 8.53 -18.94 -12.98
C LYS A 151 9.96 -19.37 -13.38
N ASN A 152 10.18 -20.66 -13.61
CA ASN A 152 11.46 -21.27 -13.91
C ASN A 152 11.48 -21.64 -15.40
N ASN A 153 12.41 -21.06 -16.18
CA ASN A 153 12.70 -21.38 -17.58
C ASN A 153 11.90 -20.61 -18.65
N ILE A 154 11.79 -19.29 -18.47
CA ILE A 154 11.14 -18.40 -19.44
C ILE A 154 12.21 -17.77 -20.33
N ASN A 155 12.19 -18.04 -21.65
CA ASN A 155 13.04 -17.36 -22.64
C ASN A 155 12.56 -15.90 -22.93
N ALA A 156 11.78 -15.33 -22.02
CA ALA A 156 11.16 -14.01 -22.14
C ALA A 156 12.04 -12.92 -21.50
N GLN A 157 11.74 -11.66 -21.82
CA GLN A 157 12.23 -10.54 -21.01
C GLN A 157 11.41 -10.45 -19.73
N CYS A 158 12.00 -9.92 -18.66
CA CYS A 158 11.34 -9.87 -17.37
C CYS A 158 11.77 -8.65 -16.53
N TYR A 159 11.12 -8.50 -15.38
CA TYR A 159 11.46 -7.55 -14.33
C TYR A 159 11.08 -8.16 -12.98
N SER A 160 11.86 -7.86 -11.93
CA SER A 160 11.53 -8.23 -10.56
C SER A 160 11.75 -7.07 -9.60
N ASN A 161 10.86 -6.92 -8.63
CA ASN A 161 10.99 -5.97 -7.52
C ASN A 161 10.44 -6.59 -6.22
N PRO A 162 11.31 -7.07 -5.32
CA PRO A 162 10.88 -7.66 -4.05
C PRO A 162 10.31 -6.63 -3.07
N GLU A 163 10.86 -5.41 -3.05
CA GLU A 163 10.40 -4.34 -2.14
C GLU A 163 8.97 -3.89 -2.44
N GLY A 164 8.58 -3.95 -3.73
CA GLY A 164 7.25 -3.64 -4.17
C GLY A 164 6.91 -2.16 -4.15
N TYR A 165 5.61 -1.88 -4.05
CA TYR A 165 5.02 -0.54 -4.01
C TYR A 165 3.78 -0.53 -3.12
N THR A 166 3.48 0.61 -2.51
CA THR A 166 2.16 0.85 -1.94
C THR A 166 1.17 1.19 -3.06
N ALA A 167 0.02 0.54 -3.07
CA ALA A 167 -1.12 0.93 -3.90
C ALA A 167 -1.77 2.17 -3.28
N ALA A 168 -1.35 3.35 -3.74
CA ALA A 168 -1.70 4.60 -3.10
C ALA A 168 -3.15 5.00 -3.37
N VAL A 169 -3.81 5.52 -2.33
CA VAL A 169 -4.92 6.47 -2.45
C VAL A 169 -4.37 7.89 -2.22
N PRO A 170 -4.99 8.95 -2.76
CA PRO A 170 -4.59 10.33 -2.46
C PRO A 170 -4.55 10.64 -0.97
N LEU A 171 -3.92 11.75 -0.57
CA LEU A 171 -3.90 12.17 0.83
C LEU A 171 -5.30 12.66 1.25
N PHE A 172 -5.87 12.03 2.27
CA PHE A 172 -7.17 12.38 2.84
C PHE A 172 -6.98 13.01 4.23
N PRO A 173 -6.94 14.34 4.36
CA PRO A 173 -6.94 14.99 5.66
C PRO A 173 -8.34 14.93 6.29
N LYS A 174 -8.62 13.88 7.06
CA LYS A 174 -9.86 13.74 7.85
C LYS A 174 -9.56 13.83 9.34
N PHE A 175 -10.56 14.19 10.12
CA PHE A 175 -10.47 14.21 11.57
C PHE A 175 -11.82 13.96 12.23
N ASP A 176 -11.77 13.44 13.45
CA ASP A 176 -12.88 13.39 14.38
C ASP A 176 -12.67 14.41 15.50
N PHE A 177 -13.72 14.73 16.25
CA PHE A 177 -13.62 15.53 17.45
C PHE A 177 -14.59 15.07 18.53
N GLU A 178 -14.21 15.29 19.78
CA GLU A 178 -15.04 15.02 20.95
C GLU A 178 -15.16 16.27 21.83
N ILE A 179 -16.32 16.46 22.45
CA ILE A 179 -16.56 17.53 23.42
C ILE A 179 -16.96 16.90 24.75
N ASN A 180 -16.16 17.13 25.78
CA ASN A 180 -16.37 16.57 27.10
C ASN A 180 -17.43 17.37 27.88
N GLY A 181 -18.71 17.20 27.53
CA GLY A 181 -19.87 17.76 28.24
C GLY A 181 -20.56 18.93 27.53
N ILE A 182 -21.87 19.10 27.78
CA ILE A 182 -22.76 20.03 27.05
C ILE A 182 -22.39 21.51 27.24
N CYS A 183 -21.72 21.87 28.34
CA CYS A 183 -21.29 23.24 28.63
C CYS A 183 -19.77 23.41 28.51
N ASN A 184 -19.07 22.43 27.94
CA ASN A 184 -17.63 22.51 27.72
C ASN A 184 -17.37 23.19 26.36
N THR A 185 -16.39 24.06 26.35
CA THR A 185 -15.91 24.74 25.14
C THR A 185 -14.57 24.18 24.66
N THR A 186 -14.02 23.21 25.38
CA THR A 186 -12.82 22.48 24.97
C THR A 186 -13.21 21.28 24.11
N SER A 187 -12.65 21.24 22.91
CA SER A 187 -12.77 20.14 21.96
C SER A 187 -11.43 19.44 21.79
N GLU A 188 -11.45 18.12 21.79
CA GLU A 188 -10.30 17.27 21.52
C GLU A 188 -10.42 16.74 20.09
N PHE A 189 -9.41 16.99 19.25
CA PHE A 189 -9.41 16.58 17.86
C PHE A 189 -8.51 15.37 17.68
N THR A 190 -8.94 14.42 16.84
CA THR A 190 -8.16 13.25 16.47
C THR A 190 -8.01 13.20 14.96
N SER A 191 -6.77 13.23 14.46
CA SER A 191 -6.55 13.04 13.02
C SER A 191 -6.95 11.62 12.61
N ARG A 192 -7.66 11.55 11.49
CA ARG A 192 -8.00 10.33 10.74
C ARG A 192 -7.39 10.37 9.35
N THR A 193 -6.26 11.07 9.22
CA THR A 193 -5.57 11.24 7.95
C THR A 193 -5.03 9.91 7.45
N ILE A 194 -5.32 9.59 6.19
CA ILE A 194 -4.83 8.39 5.50
C ILE A 194 -4.34 8.73 4.10
N GLY A 195 -3.67 7.78 3.45
CA GLY A 195 -3.24 7.89 2.07
C GLY A 195 -2.03 8.79 1.86
N GLY A 196 -1.83 9.26 0.63
CA GLY A 196 -0.62 9.97 0.25
C GLY A 196 0.56 9.01 0.07
N SER A 197 1.76 9.51 0.28
CA SER A 197 3.00 8.82 -0.05
C SER A 197 3.64 8.15 1.17
N PRO A 198 4.08 6.89 1.08
CA PRO A 198 4.95 6.28 2.09
C PRO A 198 6.21 7.13 2.33
N PRO A 199 6.75 7.17 3.56
CA PRO A 199 6.38 6.37 4.73
C PRO A 199 5.23 6.95 5.57
N PHE A 200 4.38 7.83 5.01
CA PHE A 200 3.23 8.44 5.70
C PHE A 200 3.62 9.32 6.90
N ASN A 201 4.75 10.02 6.79
CA ASN A 201 5.22 10.97 7.81
C ASN A 201 4.48 12.30 7.68
N TYR A 202 3.25 12.35 8.18
CA TYR A 202 2.42 13.54 8.06
C TYR A 202 2.88 14.68 8.99
N THR A 203 2.75 15.90 8.48
CA THR A 203 2.75 17.11 9.31
C THR A 203 1.37 17.75 9.26
N PHE A 204 0.94 18.30 10.40
CA PHE A 204 -0.43 18.79 10.58
C PHE A 204 -0.45 20.25 10.99
N SER A 205 -1.36 21.00 10.38
CA SER A 205 -1.71 22.37 10.74
C SER A 205 -3.22 22.49 10.85
N TRP A 206 -3.67 23.17 11.90
CA TRP A 206 -5.09 23.37 12.19
C TRP A 206 -5.42 24.86 12.23
N ASP A 207 -6.56 25.23 11.66
CA ASP A 207 -7.17 26.55 11.82
C ASP A 207 -8.56 26.40 12.45
N PHE A 208 -8.80 27.13 13.53
CA PHE A 208 -10.05 27.09 14.29
C PHE A 208 -10.89 28.33 14.01
N ASP A 209 -11.33 28.50 12.76
CA ASP A 209 -12.16 29.62 12.30
C ASP A 209 -11.49 30.99 12.51
N GLY A 210 -10.16 31.04 12.34
CA GLY A 210 -9.34 32.22 12.62
C GLY A 210 -9.18 32.60 14.10
N LEU A 211 -9.73 31.82 15.04
CA LEU A 211 -9.59 32.06 16.49
C LEU A 211 -8.22 31.62 17.05
N GLY A 212 -7.51 30.79 16.30
CA GLY A 212 -6.20 30.28 16.66
C GLY A 212 -5.79 29.15 15.73
N THR A 213 -4.54 28.71 15.89
CA THR A 213 -3.98 27.59 15.14
C THR A 213 -3.33 26.58 16.09
N ALA A 214 -3.19 25.34 15.62
CA ALA A 214 -2.43 24.31 16.31
C ALA A 214 -1.58 23.50 15.32
N THR A 215 -0.61 22.80 15.87
CA THR A 215 0.22 21.83 15.14
C THR A 215 0.20 20.50 15.87
N GLY A 216 0.56 19.43 15.17
CA GLY A 216 0.51 18.07 15.70
C GLY A 216 -0.79 17.35 15.32
N GLU A 217 -0.76 16.04 15.49
CA GLU A 217 -1.80 15.13 15.00
C GLU A 217 -3.14 15.29 15.74
N ASN A 218 -3.09 15.44 17.07
CA ASN A 218 -4.28 15.43 17.93
C ASN A 218 -4.29 16.64 18.86
N PRO A 219 -4.61 17.85 18.37
CA PRO A 219 -4.63 19.04 19.21
C PRO A 219 -5.88 19.12 20.08
N VAL A 220 -5.79 19.94 21.12
CA VAL A 220 -6.94 20.35 21.95
C VAL A 220 -7.13 21.84 21.77
N PHE A 221 -8.36 22.29 21.54
CA PHE A 221 -8.68 23.70 21.39
C PHE A 221 -9.87 24.12 22.25
N ASN A 222 -9.75 25.26 22.93
CA ASN A 222 -10.81 25.83 23.73
C ASN A 222 -11.46 27.01 23.01
N PHE A 223 -12.70 26.83 22.57
CA PHE A 223 -13.52 27.87 21.99
C PHE A 223 -13.96 28.89 23.07
N PRO A 224 -14.13 30.17 22.72
CA PRO A 224 -14.51 31.19 23.69
C PRO A 224 -15.98 31.11 24.11
N ALA A 225 -16.85 30.51 23.29
CA ALA A 225 -18.28 30.40 23.53
C ALA A 225 -18.85 29.17 22.80
N THR A 226 -20.10 28.82 23.10
CA THR A 226 -20.87 27.84 22.32
C THR A 226 -21.26 28.45 20.98
N GLY A 227 -21.08 27.71 19.88
CA GLY A 227 -21.43 28.15 18.55
C GLY A 227 -21.05 27.14 17.48
N THR A 228 -21.27 27.51 16.23
CA THR A 228 -20.80 26.76 15.06
C THR A 228 -19.49 27.39 14.58
N TYR A 229 -18.47 26.57 14.40
CA TYR A 229 -17.14 26.98 13.95
C TYR A 229 -16.72 26.16 12.75
N THR A 230 -15.99 26.78 11.82
CA THR A 230 -15.36 26.07 10.70
C THR A 230 -13.95 25.66 11.12
N ILE A 231 -13.65 24.37 11.10
CA ILE A 231 -12.31 23.85 11.41
C ILE A 231 -11.66 23.36 10.13
N ALA A 232 -10.42 23.77 9.88
CA ALA A 232 -9.64 23.29 8.75
C ALA A 232 -8.41 22.50 9.24
N LEU A 233 -8.29 21.26 8.78
CA LEU A 233 -7.09 20.44 8.91
C LEU A 233 -6.32 20.48 7.59
N THR A 234 -5.04 20.85 7.65
CA THR A 234 -4.09 20.66 6.56
C THR A 234 -3.10 19.57 6.97
N ALA A 235 -2.99 18.53 6.16
CA ALA A 235 -1.95 17.51 6.27
C ALA A 235 -0.98 17.62 5.08
N ASN A 236 0.30 17.37 5.32
CA ASN A 236 1.33 17.26 4.28
C ASN A 236 2.14 15.99 4.52
N ASP A 237 2.34 15.18 3.48
CA ASP A 237 3.05 13.89 3.51
C ASP A 237 4.53 13.99 3.06
N GLY A 238 5.02 15.21 2.84
CA GLY A 238 6.41 15.51 2.51
C GLY A 238 6.77 15.44 1.01
N VAL A 239 5.78 15.28 0.13
CA VAL A 239 5.96 15.18 -1.34
C VAL A 239 5.32 16.37 -2.07
#